data_AF-A0A150QWX0-F1
#
_entry.id   AF-A0A150QWX0-F1
#
_cell.length_a   1.000
_cell.length_b   1.000
_cell.length_c   1.000
_cell.angle_alpha   90.00
_cell.angle_beta   90.00
_cell.angle_gamma   90.00
#
_symmetry.space_group_name_H-M   'P 1'
#
loop_
_entity.id
_entity.type
_entity.pdbx_description
1 polymer ?
#
loop_
_entity_poly.entity_id
_entity_poly.type
_entity_poly.pdbx_seq_one_letter_code
_entity_poly.pdbx_strand_id
1 'polypeptide(L)'
;MSAPDARAGALSRRIIEHEIAGREAPADVAAVIEGAFRRLHQVMSTVIGPLGFQAVVTRAVHLTRRACPGFDACHVTCGDTVVMTGMSELIERDGAAQAGAAAAVLLANVISLLCSFIGEDLTFRLLRRGWTGLPGEGERPGAEEA
;
A
#
# COMPACT_ATOMS: atom_id res chain seq x y z
N MET A 1 9.03 -14.22 -12.77
CA MET A 1 7.73 -13.83 -12.15
C MET A 1 7.65 -12.33 -12.32
N SER A 2 6.65 -11.85 -13.08
CA SER A 2 6.60 -10.46 -13.54
C SER A 2 6.59 -9.47 -12.39
N ALA A 3 7.13 -8.27 -12.66
CA ALA A 3 6.95 -7.10 -11.80
C ALA A 3 5.48 -6.95 -11.41
N PRO A 4 5.16 -6.33 -10.25
CA PRO A 4 3.78 -5.98 -9.93
C PRO A 4 3.15 -5.29 -11.13
N ASP A 5 1.88 -5.64 -11.40
CA ASP A 5 1.16 -5.12 -12.56
C ASP A 5 1.33 -3.60 -12.65
N ALA A 6 1.56 -3.06 -13.86
CA ALA A 6 1.92 -1.64 -14.02
C ALA A 6 0.87 -0.70 -13.42
N ARG A 7 -0.42 -1.09 -13.46
CA ARG A 7 -1.52 -0.34 -12.87
C ARG A 7 -1.51 -0.45 -11.35
N ALA A 8 -1.28 -1.64 -10.81
CA ALA A 8 -1.12 -1.85 -9.37
C ALA A 8 0.07 -1.04 -8.82
N GLY A 9 1.21 -1.04 -9.52
CA GLY A 9 2.39 -0.25 -9.17
C GLY A 9 2.13 1.25 -9.16
N ALA A 10 1.47 1.78 -10.19
CA ALA A 10 1.15 3.20 -10.28
C ALA A 10 0.18 3.65 -9.17
N LEU A 11 -0.86 2.86 -8.88
CA LEU A 11 -1.80 3.18 -7.81
C LEU A 11 -1.13 3.13 -6.43
N SER A 12 -0.33 2.09 -6.15
CA SER A 12 0.36 1.96 -4.87
C SER A 12 1.31 3.11 -4.60
N ARG A 13 2.07 3.55 -5.62
CA ARG A 13 2.95 4.70 -5.50
C ARG A 13 2.16 5.96 -5.14
N ARG A 14 1.07 6.23 -5.87
CA ARG A 14 0.19 7.39 -5.60
C ARG A 14 -0.40 7.36 -4.19
N ILE A 15 -0.85 6.19 -3.72
CA ILE A 15 -1.36 6.04 -2.35
C ILE A 15 -0.28 6.38 -1.35
N ILE A 16 0.90 5.76 -1.43
CA ILE A 16 1.95 5.98 -0.45
C ILE A 16 2.46 7.43 -0.49
N GLU A 17 2.69 8.00 -1.67
CA GLU A 17 3.08 9.41 -1.82
C GLU A 17 2.07 10.37 -1.19
N HIS A 18 0.77 10.10 -1.37
CA HIS A 18 -0.28 10.89 -0.74
C HIS A 18 -0.30 10.76 0.79
N GLU A 19 -0.12 9.55 1.32
CA GLU A 19 -0.13 9.31 2.78
C GLU A 19 1.08 9.95 3.48
N ILE A 20 2.27 9.91 2.85
CA ILE A 20 3.50 10.48 3.42
C ILE A 20 3.65 11.99 3.17
N ALA A 21 2.82 12.58 2.31
CA ALA A 21 2.92 14.00 1.97
C ALA A 21 2.81 14.89 3.22
N GLY A 22 3.79 15.78 3.40
CA GLY A 22 3.85 16.68 4.56
C GLY A 22 4.15 15.96 5.88
N ARG A 23 4.83 14.80 5.85
CA ARG A 23 5.40 14.13 7.02
C ARG A 23 6.91 14.18 6.95
N GLU A 24 7.53 14.59 8.05
CA GLU A 24 8.99 14.76 8.13
C GLU A 24 9.62 13.79 9.13
N ALA A 25 8.96 13.54 10.26
CA ALA A 25 9.49 12.64 11.28
C ALA A 25 9.37 11.16 10.84
N PRO A 26 10.42 10.34 11.02
CA PRO A 26 10.40 8.91 10.66
C PRO A 26 9.23 8.13 11.26
N ALA A 27 8.90 8.39 12.53
CA ALA A 27 7.78 7.76 13.21
C ALA A 27 6.42 8.14 12.59
N ASP A 28 6.26 9.39 12.15
CA ASP A 28 5.01 9.83 11.52
C ASP A 28 4.85 9.21 10.13
N VAL A 29 5.93 9.15 9.35
CA VAL A 29 5.96 8.48 8.04
C VAL A 29 5.65 6.98 8.20
N ALA A 30 6.22 6.31 9.20
CA ALA A 30 5.92 4.92 9.50
C ALA A 30 4.43 4.73 9.88
N ALA A 31 3.89 5.62 10.72
CA ALA A 31 2.51 5.55 11.19
C ALA A 31 1.49 5.73 10.06
N VAL A 32 1.73 6.64 9.10
CA VAL A 32 0.84 6.82 7.95
C VAL A 32 0.93 5.66 6.96
N ILE A 33 2.13 5.08 6.75
CA ILE A 33 2.30 3.85 5.95
C ILE A 33 1.49 2.71 6.58
N GLU A 34 1.66 2.48 7.90
CA GLU A 34 0.88 1.47 8.60
C GLU A 34 -0.62 1.75 8.53
N GLY A 35 -1.03 3.01 8.67
CA GLY A 35 -2.41 3.47 8.50
C GLY A 35 -3.00 3.09 7.15
N ALA A 36 -2.22 3.19 6.07
CA ALA A 36 -2.65 2.76 4.74
C ALA A 36 -2.93 1.24 4.69
N PHE A 37 -2.06 0.42 5.26
CA PHE A 37 -2.28 -1.03 5.32
C PHE A 37 -3.43 -1.42 6.25
N ARG A 38 -3.64 -0.70 7.35
CA ARG A 38 -4.81 -0.88 8.22
C ARG A 38 -6.11 -0.55 7.49
N ARG A 39 -6.14 0.54 6.71
CA ARG A 39 -7.30 0.89 5.88
C ARG A 39 -7.57 -0.19 4.83
N LEU A 40 -6.52 -0.69 4.20
CA LEU A 40 -6.63 -1.80 3.26
C LEU A 40 -7.20 -3.06 3.93
N HIS A 41 -6.73 -3.41 5.12
CA HIS A 41 -7.24 -4.53 5.91
C HIS A 41 -8.74 -4.37 6.21
N GLN A 42 -9.16 -3.20 6.66
CA GLN A 42 -10.58 -2.92 6.94
C GLN A 42 -11.47 -3.15 5.72
N VAL A 43 -11.05 -2.66 4.54
CA VAL A 43 -11.82 -2.85 3.31
C VAL A 43 -11.82 -4.31 2.87
N MET A 44 -10.64 -4.94 2.81
CA MET A 44 -10.49 -6.26 2.19
C MET A 44 -10.98 -7.39 3.09
N SER A 45 -10.88 -7.27 4.42
CA SER A 45 -11.39 -8.29 5.34
C SER A 45 -12.91 -8.46 5.28
N THR A 46 -13.66 -7.48 4.75
CA THR A 46 -15.10 -7.65 4.47
C THR A 46 -15.40 -8.60 3.31
N VAL A 47 -14.42 -8.86 2.45
CA VAL A 47 -14.57 -9.66 1.23
C VAL A 47 -13.86 -11.01 1.36
N ILE A 48 -12.62 -11.02 1.85
CA ILE A 48 -11.78 -12.22 1.94
C ILE A 48 -11.52 -12.69 3.37
N GLY A 49 -12.08 -11.99 4.37
CA GLY A 49 -11.87 -12.27 5.79
C GLY A 49 -10.46 -11.89 6.30
N PRO A 50 -10.27 -11.80 7.64
CA PRO A 50 -8.98 -11.45 8.23
C PRO A 50 -7.86 -12.45 7.89
N LEU A 51 -8.16 -13.75 7.95
CA LEU A 51 -7.18 -14.81 7.63
C LEU A 51 -6.79 -14.80 6.15
N GLY A 52 -7.75 -14.52 5.25
CA GLY A 52 -7.47 -14.38 3.83
C GLY A 52 -6.56 -13.18 3.56
N PHE A 53 -6.83 -12.05 4.20
CA PHE A 53 -5.95 -10.87 4.11
C PHE A 53 -4.55 -11.15 4.64
N GLN A 54 -4.43 -11.79 5.80
CA GLN A 54 -3.13 -12.17 6.38
C GLN A 54 -2.33 -13.06 5.41
N ALA A 55 -2.97 -14.03 4.75
CA ALA A 55 -2.31 -14.89 3.77
C ALA A 55 -1.78 -14.08 2.56
N VAL A 56 -2.57 -13.13 2.06
CA VAL A 56 -2.17 -12.23 0.97
C VAL A 56 -0.98 -11.38 1.38
N VAL A 57 -1.02 -10.73 2.55
CA VAL A 57 0.07 -9.87 3.05
C VAL A 57 1.34 -10.68 3.29
N THR A 58 1.24 -11.86 3.91
CA THR A 58 2.39 -12.76 4.13
C THR A 58 3.10 -13.08 2.82
N ARG A 59 2.31 -13.41 1.78
CA ARG A 59 2.86 -13.66 0.44
C ARG A 59 3.46 -12.40 -0.17
N ALA A 60 2.79 -11.26 -0.06
CA ALA A 60 3.28 -9.99 -0.60
C ALA A 60 4.60 -9.53 0.06
N VAL A 61 4.77 -9.74 1.36
CA VAL A 61 6.03 -9.48 2.09
C VAL A 61 7.15 -10.36 1.54
N HIS A 62 6.90 -11.65 1.33
CA HIS A 62 7.87 -12.57 0.73
C HIS A 62 8.31 -12.12 -0.67
N LEU A 63 7.38 -11.63 -1.50
CA LEU A 63 7.69 -11.06 -2.82
C LEU A 63 8.50 -9.77 -2.71
N THR A 64 8.15 -8.91 -1.76
CA THR A 64 8.79 -7.61 -1.57
C THR A 64 10.22 -7.76 -1.10
N ARG A 65 10.50 -8.68 -0.16
CA ARG A 65 11.86 -8.96 0.32
C ARG A 65 12.80 -9.42 -0.79
N ARG A 66 12.28 -10.14 -1.79
CA ARG A 66 13.06 -10.52 -2.98
C ARG A 66 13.40 -9.33 -3.89
N ALA A 67 12.52 -8.33 -3.96
CA ALA A 67 12.69 -7.15 -4.81
C ALA A 67 13.43 -6.00 -4.10
N CYS A 68 13.34 -5.94 -2.77
CA CYS A 68 13.87 -4.89 -1.93
C CYS A 68 14.57 -5.51 -0.71
N PRO A 69 15.83 -5.93 -0.82
CA PRO A 69 16.57 -6.57 0.29
C PRO A 69 16.61 -5.73 1.57
N GLY A 70 16.56 -4.39 1.46
CA GLY A 70 16.51 -3.48 2.61
C GLY A 70 15.24 -3.61 3.47
N PHE A 71 14.17 -4.22 2.95
CA PHE A 71 12.88 -4.37 3.63
C PHE A 71 12.85 -5.50 4.68
N ASP A 72 13.90 -6.31 4.80
CA ASP A 72 13.94 -7.45 5.73
C ASP A 72 13.77 -7.05 7.22
N ALA A 73 14.18 -5.83 7.58
CA ALA A 73 13.98 -5.30 8.93
C ALA A 73 12.51 -5.01 9.25
N CYS A 74 11.67 -4.79 8.23
CA CYS A 74 10.26 -4.53 8.40
C CYS A 74 9.47 -5.84 8.56
N HIS A 75 8.67 -5.91 9.62
CA HIS A 75 7.79 -7.03 9.92
C HIS A 75 6.35 -6.55 9.88
N VAL A 76 5.51 -7.26 9.14
CA VAL A 76 4.08 -6.95 9.01
C VAL A 76 3.29 -8.09 9.64
N THR A 77 2.52 -7.79 10.68
CA THR A 77 1.65 -8.75 11.36
C THR A 77 0.21 -8.35 11.10
N CYS A 78 -0.62 -9.32 10.73
CA CYS A 78 -2.06 -9.13 10.58
C CYS A 78 -2.77 -10.00 11.62
N GLY A 79 -3.52 -9.36 12.51
CA GLY A 79 -4.47 -10.00 13.44
C GLY A 79 -5.82 -9.31 13.31
N ASP A 80 -6.34 -8.77 14.41
CA ASP A 80 -7.52 -7.88 14.36
C ASP A 80 -7.24 -6.58 13.60
N THR A 81 -5.97 -6.17 13.53
CA THR A 81 -5.48 -5.04 12.76
C THR A 81 -4.10 -5.34 12.15
N VAL A 82 -3.63 -4.45 11.28
CA VAL A 82 -2.26 -4.48 10.76
C VAL A 82 -1.34 -3.71 11.70
N VAL A 83 -0.20 -4.32 12.01
CA VAL A 83 0.90 -3.72 12.75
C VAL A 83 2.18 -3.87 11.92
N MET A 84 2.92 -2.78 11.75
CA MET A 84 4.19 -2.76 11.04
C MET A 84 5.31 -2.33 12.00
N THR A 85 6.24 -3.23 12.28
CA THR A 85 7.42 -2.93 13.11
C THR A 85 8.67 -2.83 12.23
N GLY A 86 9.68 -2.09 12.68
CA GLY A 86 10.92 -1.89 11.92
C GLY A 86 10.83 -0.83 10.81
N MET A 87 9.66 -0.21 10.63
CA MET A 87 9.42 0.76 9.55
C MET A 87 10.10 2.11 9.84
N SER A 88 10.02 2.59 11.09
CA SER A 88 10.68 3.83 11.52
C SER A 88 12.19 3.73 11.39
N GLU A 89 12.77 2.60 11.81
CA GLU A 89 14.20 2.33 11.72
C GLU A 89 14.65 2.22 10.25
N LEU A 90 13.80 1.66 9.37
CA LEU A 90 14.07 1.63 7.93
C LEU A 90 14.08 3.04 7.34
N ILE A 91 13.17 3.91 7.79
CA ILE A 91 13.10 5.32 7.35
C ILE A 91 14.30 6.12 7.87
N GLU A 92 14.74 5.89 9.11
CA GLU A 92 15.95 6.51 9.65
C GLU A 92 17.22 6.11 8.88
N ARG A 93 17.30 4.82 8.49
CA ARG A 93 18.46 4.29 7.76
C ARG A 93 18.49 4.70 6.29
N ASP A 94 17.38 4.57 5.58
CA ASP A 94 17.33 4.67 4.12
C ASP A 94 16.62 5.96 3.63
N GLY A 95 15.99 6.70 4.54
CA GLY A 95 15.18 7.88 4.24
C GLY A 95 13.73 7.57 3.87
N ALA A 96 12.85 8.56 4.07
CA ALA A 96 11.41 8.42 3.83
C ALA A 96 11.05 8.07 2.38
N ALA A 97 11.80 8.59 1.41
CA ALA A 97 11.57 8.31 -0.01
C ALA A 97 11.83 6.83 -0.36
N GLN A 98 12.95 6.27 0.10
CA GLN A 98 13.32 4.89 -0.19
C GLN A 98 12.41 3.90 0.55
N ALA A 99 12.12 4.19 1.83
CA ALA A 99 11.16 3.41 2.61
C ALA A 99 9.74 3.47 2.02
N GLY A 100 9.29 4.65 1.58
CA GLY A 100 8.03 4.84 0.88
C GLY A 100 7.96 4.05 -0.43
N ALA A 101 9.05 4.04 -1.21
CA ALA A 101 9.13 3.22 -2.42
C ALA A 101 9.00 1.72 -2.11
N ALA A 102 9.66 1.23 -1.05
CA ALA A 102 9.55 -0.17 -0.63
C ALA A 102 8.13 -0.51 -0.14
N ALA A 103 7.48 0.39 0.62
CA ALA A 103 6.09 0.26 1.03
C ALA A 103 5.13 0.24 -0.18
N ALA A 104 5.40 1.06 -1.21
CA ALA A 104 4.62 1.06 -2.44
C ALA A 104 4.77 -0.26 -3.22
N VAL A 105 5.97 -0.87 -3.23
CA VAL A 105 6.20 -2.20 -3.82
C VAL A 105 5.40 -3.26 -3.05
N LEU A 106 5.40 -3.21 -1.71
CA LEU A 106 4.61 -4.12 -0.89
C LEU A 106 3.12 -3.99 -1.19
N LEU A 107 2.60 -2.76 -1.21
CA LEU A 107 1.20 -2.49 -1.53
C LEU A 107 0.84 -2.97 -2.95
N ALA A 108 1.73 -2.76 -3.92
CA ALA A 108 1.53 -3.22 -5.30
C ALA A 108 1.48 -4.74 -5.41
N ASN A 109 2.32 -5.46 -4.64
CA ASN A 109 2.27 -6.91 -4.54
C ASN A 109 0.94 -7.39 -3.92
N VAL A 110 0.46 -6.73 -2.87
CA VAL A 110 -0.86 -7.03 -2.28
C VAL A 110 -1.98 -6.85 -3.31
N ILE A 111 -2.02 -5.70 -4.00
CA ILE A 111 -3.03 -5.39 -5.01
C ILE A 111 -2.96 -6.40 -6.17
N SER A 112 -1.76 -6.71 -6.67
CA SER A 112 -1.60 -7.68 -7.76
C SER A 112 -2.11 -9.07 -7.38
N LEU A 113 -1.86 -9.51 -6.15
CA LEU A 113 -2.39 -10.78 -5.64
C LEU A 113 -3.92 -10.75 -5.53
N LEU A 114 -4.50 -9.65 -5.02
CA LEU A 114 -5.95 -9.49 -4.96
C LEU A 114 -6.58 -9.53 -6.35
N CYS A 115 -6.01 -8.81 -7.34
CA CYS A 115 -6.46 -8.86 -8.72
C CYS A 115 -6.43 -10.30 -9.27
N SER A 116 -5.42 -11.10 -8.91
CA SER A 116 -5.32 -12.49 -9.35
C SER A 116 -6.33 -13.44 -8.69
N PHE A 117 -6.82 -13.11 -7.49
CA PHE A 117 -7.73 -13.98 -6.72
C PHE A 117 -9.20 -13.61 -6.89
N ILE A 118 -9.54 -12.32 -6.86
CA ILE A 118 -10.93 -11.83 -6.86
C ILE A 118 -11.25 -10.98 -8.10
N GLY A 119 -10.29 -10.83 -9.01
CA GLY A 119 -10.43 -10.03 -10.22
C GLY A 119 -10.03 -8.57 -10.04
N GLU A 120 -9.57 -7.98 -11.13
CA GLU A 120 -9.08 -6.61 -11.20
C GLU A 120 -10.17 -5.58 -10.89
N ASP A 121 -11.33 -5.69 -11.55
CA ASP A 121 -12.45 -4.76 -11.38
C ASP A 121 -12.94 -4.67 -9.94
N LEU A 122 -13.07 -5.83 -9.27
CA LEU A 122 -13.52 -5.86 -7.88
C LEU A 122 -12.46 -5.24 -6.97
N THR A 123 -11.18 -5.58 -7.18
CA THR A 123 -10.07 -5.04 -6.39
C THR A 123 -10.03 -3.52 -6.45
N PHE A 124 -10.04 -2.93 -7.65
CA PHE A 124 -10.01 -1.47 -7.79
C PHE A 124 -11.29 -0.77 -7.30
N ARG A 125 -12.47 -1.38 -7.46
CA ARG A 125 -13.71 -0.83 -6.86
C ARG A 125 -13.61 -0.74 -5.34
N LEU A 126 -13.07 -1.77 -4.69
CA LEU A 126 -12.88 -1.80 -3.24
C LEU A 126 -11.84 -0.76 -2.79
N LEU A 127 -10.71 -0.67 -3.50
CA LEU A 127 -9.68 0.34 -3.20
C LEU A 127 -10.21 1.77 -3.29
N ARG A 128 -11.00 2.10 -4.31
CA ARG A 128 -11.63 3.43 -4.44
C ARG A 128 -12.56 3.76 -3.26
N ARG A 129 -13.24 2.76 -2.70
CA ARG A 129 -14.08 2.94 -1.50
C ARG A 129 -13.23 3.28 -0.27
N GLY A 130 -12.03 2.73 -0.17
CA GLY A 130 -11.07 3.06 0.90
C GLY A 130 -10.43 4.44 0.72
N TRP A 131 -10.16 4.85 -0.52
CA TRP A 131 -9.44 6.08 -0.84
C TRP A 131 -10.26 6.98 -1.78
N THR A 132 -11.23 7.71 -1.21
CA THR A 132 -12.14 8.59 -1.96
C THR A 132 -11.54 9.94 -2.36
N GLY A 133 -10.29 10.24 -2.00
CA GLY A 133 -9.65 11.54 -2.18
C GLY A 133 -8.26 11.51 -2.80
N LEU A 134 -7.87 10.42 -3.49
CA LEU A 134 -6.55 10.37 -4.14
C LEU A 134 -6.49 11.42 -5.26
N PRO A 135 -5.53 12.36 -5.24
CA PRO A 135 -5.37 13.32 -6.33
C PRO A 135 -5.12 12.57 -7.64
N GLY A 136 -5.99 12.79 -8.63
CA GLY A 136 -5.92 12.18 -9.97
C GLY A 136 -7.11 11.32 -10.40
N GLU A 137 -8.14 11.15 -9.58
CA GLU A 137 -9.46 10.70 -10.07
C GLU A 137 -10.44 11.88 -10.11
N GLY A 138 -10.24 12.84 -11.03
CA GLY A 138 -11.30 13.81 -11.34
C GLY A 138 -10.97 15.29 -11.49
N GLU A 139 -9.73 15.73 -11.70
CA GLU A 139 -9.53 17.09 -12.22
C GLU A 139 -9.74 17.08 -13.74
N ARG A 140 -11.00 17.06 -14.18
CA ARG A 140 -11.32 17.64 -15.48
C ARG A 140 -11.31 19.14 -15.24
N PRO A 141 -10.36 19.92 -15.77
CA PRO A 141 -10.45 21.37 -15.70
C PRO A 141 -11.80 21.76 -16.29
N GLY A 142 -12.64 22.39 -15.47
CA GLY A 142 -13.89 22.96 -15.92
C GLY A 142 -13.58 23.80 -17.15
N ALA A 143 -14.25 23.47 -18.26
CA ALA A 143 -14.40 24.41 -19.35
C ALA A 143 -15.18 25.60 -18.79
N GLU A 144 -14.46 26.63 -18.34
CA GLU A 144 -15.02 27.93 -18.07
C GLU A 144 -14.99 28.68 -19.41
N GLU A 145 -16.06 28.50 -20.18
CA GLU A 145 -16.46 29.45 -21.21
C GLU A 145 -16.93 30.73 -20.51
N ALA A 146 -16.19 31.82 -20.72
CA ALA A 146 -16.68 33.20 -20.65
C ALA A 146 -15.89 34.06 -21.64
#